data_AF-A0A5N6PLY8-F1
#
_entry.id   AF-A0A5N6PLY8-F1
#
_cell.length_a   1.000
_cell.length_b   1.000
_cell.length_c   1.000
_cell.angle_alpha   90.00
_cell.angle_beta   90.00
_cell.angle_gamma   90.00
#
_symmetry.space_group_name_H-M   'P 1'
#
loop_
_entity.id
_entity.type
_entity.pdbx_description
1 polymer ?
#
loop_
_entity_poly.entity_id
_entity_poly.type
_entity_poly.pdbx_seq_one_letter_code
_entity_poly.pdbx_strand_id
1 'polypeptide(L)'
;MALLEIAEQHNMCAFLNAEHPKAHGFREILRFVNRSSLVFALTARPTLYRHMIDEFWITAVEEVQNDIRTIVGTVGGQQVIISEQTLRNVLQLGNDECDITELPDDEILDFFQNFLGYTGGMPRRQILKGKLGSKWKLLAHILQHCISNRRSGWFELPLGTTSMIMSLLMSTPFNFTRVIFNGMSTNVIAGSKKFLMYPRFIQLVINHQHPYMQPFGEKIHGLKHHDHLTCL
;
A
#
# COMPACT_ATOMS: atom_id res chain seq x y z
N MET A 1 -20.43 11.59 -16.06
CA MET A 1 -19.15 11.78 -15.34
C MET A 1 -18.10 10.88 -15.96
N ALA A 2 -16.87 11.37 -16.10
CA ALA A 2 -15.77 10.52 -16.55
C ALA A 2 -15.48 9.47 -15.46
N LEU A 3 -15.32 8.21 -15.86
CA LEU A 3 -14.92 7.13 -14.97
C LEU A 3 -13.45 7.32 -14.58
N LEU A 4 -13.14 7.24 -13.29
CA LEU A 4 -11.75 7.33 -12.82
C LEU A 4 -10.96 6.10 -13.30
N GLU A 5 -9.70 6.26 -13.70
CA GLU A 5 -8.91 5.11 -14.15
C GLU A 5 -8.49 4.24 -12.97
N ILE A 6 -8.51 2.91 -13.16
CA ILE A 6 -7.85 1.97 -12.23
C ILE A 6 -6.38 1.95 -12.60
N ALA A 7 -5.51 2.34 -11.68
CA ALA A 7 -4.08 2.21 -11.89
C ALA A 7 -3.71 0.72 -11.98
N GLU A 8 -3.28 0.28 -13.16
CA GLU A 8 -2.84 -1.10 -13.36
C GLU A 8 -1.76 -1.47 -12.33
N GLN A 9 -1.88 -2.67 -11.75
CA GLN A 9 -0.93 -3.21 -10.78
C GLN A 9 -0.76 -2.37 -9.49
N HIS A 10 -1.73 -1.53 -9.13
CA HIS A 10 -1.76 -0.82 -7.85
C HIS A 10 -2.71 -1.53 -6.85
N ASN A 11 -2.32 -1.49 -5.58
CA ASN A 11 -3.02 -2.10 -4.45
C ASN A 11 -3.47 -3.55 -4.73
N MET A 12 -2.53 -4.34 -5.25
CA MET A 12 -2.72 -5.76 -5.53
C MET A 12 -2.74 -6.59 -4.25
N CYS A 13 -3.24 -7.82 -4.34
CA CYS A 13 -3.16 -8.80 -3.27
C CYS A 13 -1.85 -9.60 -3.40
N ALA A 14 -1.05 -9.63 -2.35
CA ALA A 14 0.19 -10.40 -2.31
C ALA A 14 -0.10 -11.90 -2.25
N PHE A 15 0.67 -12.68 -3.00
CA PHE A 15 0.73 -14.13 -2.84
C PHE A 15 1.90 -14.52 -1.96
N LEU A 16 1.61 -14.91 -0.72
CA LEU A 16 2.63 -15.24 0.28
C LEU A 16 2.71 -16.74 0.58
N ASN A 17 2.51 -17.61 -0.40
CA ASN A 17 2.59 -19.05 -0.19
C ASN A 17 4.04 -19.57 -0.29
N ALA A 18 4.67 -19.82 0.85
CA ALA A 18 6.03 -20.37 0.93
C ALA A 18 6.15 -21.84 0.47
N GLU A 19 5.03 -22.56 0.39
CA GLU A 19 4.99 -23.97 -0.04
C GLU A 19 4.79 -24.10 -1.57
N HIS A 20 4.63 -22.98 -2.28
CA HIS A 20 4.51 -22.99 -3.73
C HIS A 20 5.81 -23.49 -4.40
N PRO A 21 5.75 -24.28 -5.49
CA PRO A 21 6.95 -24.83 -6.15
C PRO A 21 7.98 -23.76 -6.57
N LYS A 22 7.51 -22.57 -6.99
CA LYS A 22 8.39 -21.44 -7.36
C LYS A 22 8.96 -20.67 -6.16
N ALA A 23 8.56 -21.00 -4.93
CA ALA A 23 8.98 -20.29 -3.72
C ALA A 23 10.32 -20.79 -3.17
N HIS A 24 10.96 -21.82 -3.74
CA HIS A 24 12.15 -22.47 -3.16
C HIS A 24 13.25 -21.47 -2.72
N GLY A 25 13.57 -20.48 -3.56
CA GLY A 25 14.57 -19.44 -3.24
C GLY A 25 14.05 -18.27 -2.38
N PHE A 26 12.77 -18.26 -2.03
CA PHE A 26 12.08 -17.15 -1.37
C PHE A 26 11.32 -17.55 -0.10
N ARG A 27 11.37 -18.82 0.31
CA ARG A 27 10.57 -19.33 1.44
C ARG A 27 10.73 -18.52 2.71
N GLU A 28 11.98 -18.15 3.04
CA GLU A 28 12.27 -17.37 4.25
C GLU A 28 11.65 -15.99 4.21
N ILE A 29 11.79 -15.26 3.09
CA ILE A 29 11.23 -13.91 2.97
C ILE A 29 9.70 -13.96 2.95
N LEU A 30 9.08 -14.95 2.32
CA LEU A 30 7.62 -15.12 2.33
C LEU A 30 7.11 -15.43 3.74
N ARG A 31 7.78 -16.32 4.47
CA ARG A 31 7.45 -16.63 5.88
C ARG A 31 7.66 -15.42 6.78
N PHE A 32 8.70 -14.63 6.54
CA PHE A 32 8.94 -13.37 7.23
C PHE A 32 7.78 -12.39 7.02
N VAL A 33 7.40 -12.12 5.76
CA VAL A 33 6.29 -11.20 5.46
C VAL A 33 4.96 -11.71 6.04
N ASN A 34 4.70 -13.02 6.00
CA ASN A 34 3.50 -13.61 6.61
C ASN A 34 3.39 -13.42 8.12
N ARG A 35 4.52 -13.26 8.82
CA ARG A 35 4.54 -13.00 10.28
C ARG A 35 4.57 -11.50 10.61
N SER A 36 4.68 -10.64 9.61
CA SER A 36 4.73 -9.19 9.82
C SER A 36 3.34 -8.63 10.15
N SER A 37 3.33 -7.46 10.80
CA SER A 37 2.11 -6.67 11.04
C SER A 37 1.43 -6.16 9.77
N LEU A 38 2.04 -6.34 8.60
CA LEU A 38 1.47 -5.95 7.31
C LEU A 38 0.68 -7.08 6.63
N VAL A 39 0.74 -8.32 7.13
CA VAL A 39 0.20 -9.49 6.42
C VAL A 39 -1.25 -9.30 6.01
N PHE A 40 -2.09 -8.74 6.89
CA PHE A 40 -3.49 -8.47 6.56
C PHE A 40 -3.62 -7.44 5.43
N ALA A 41 -2.98 -6.27 5.55
CA ALA A 41 -3.00 -5.25 4.50
C ALA A 41 -2.48 -5.77 3.15
N LEU A 42 -1.47 -6.64 3.16
CA LEU A 42 -0.87 -7.24 1.96
C LEU A 42 -1.78 -8.29 1.31
N THR A 43 -2.54 -9.07 2.09
CA THR A 43 -3.25 -10.27 1.59
C THR A 43 -4.77 -10.17 1.61
N ALA A 44 -5.35 -9.16 2.28
CA ALA A 44 -6.80 -8.99 2.37
C ALA A 44 -7.42 -8.84 0.98
N ARG A 45 -8.42 -9.67 0.71
CA ARG A 45 -9.06 -9.81 -0.61
C ARG A 45 -10.56 -9.61 -0.51
N PRO A 46 -11.04 -8.37 -0.30
CA PRO A 46 -12.47 -8.08 -0.34
C PRO A 46 -13.01 -8.28 -1.76
N THR A 47 -14.32 -8.54 -1.88
CA THR A 47 -15.00 -8.43 -3.18
C THR A 47 -15.14 -6.95 -3.52
N LEU A 48 -14.58 -6.55 -4.66
CA LEU A 48 -14.55 -5.15 -5.08
C LEU A 48 -15.75 -4.79 -5.95
N TYR A 49 -16.35 -3.64 -5.66
CA TYR A 49 -17.44 -3.07 -6.44
C TYR A 49 -17.03 -1.72 -7.01
N ARG A 50 -16.93 -1.65 -8.34
CA ARG A 50 -16.39 -0.51 -9.08
C ARG A 50 -17.08 0.79 -8.73
N HIS A 51 -18.42 0.78 -8.77
CA HIS A 51 -19.24 1.97 -8.56
C HIS A 51 -19.12 2.50 -7.12
N MET A 52 -19.04 1.61 -6.12
CA MET A 52 -18.86 2.02 -4.73
C MET A 52 -17.54 2.75 -4.51
N ILE A 53 -16.46 2.25 -5.13
CA ILE A 53 -15.13 2.86 -5.04
C ILE A 53 -15.06 4.17 -5.84
N ASP A 54 -15.72 4.22 -7.00
CA ASP A 54 -15.87 5.45 -7.79
C ASP A 54 -16.59 6.54 -7.00
N GLU A 55 -17.78 6.24 -6.45
CA GLU A 55 -18.58 7.21 -5.68
C GLU A 55 -17.76 7.81 -4.54
N PHE A 56 -17.02 6.96 -3.81
CA PHE A 56 -16.11 7.42 -2.78
C PHE A 56 -15.09 8.42 -3.35
N TRP A 57 -14.31 8.05 -4.37
CA TRP A 57 -13.24 8.91 -4.87
C TRP A 57 -13.72 10.18 -5.55
N ILE A 58 -14.87 10.14 -6.22
CA ILE A 58 -15.53 11.30 -6.82
C ILE A 58 -15.86 12.36 -5.76
N THR A 59 -16.44 11.90 -4.65
CA THR A 59 -16.94 12.79 -3.59
C THR A 59 -15.90 13.06 -2.50
N ALA A 60 -14.80 12.30 -2.50
CA ALA A 60 -13.74 12.40 -1.51
C ALA A 60 -13.14 13.81 -1.44
N VAL A 61 -13.25 14.41 -0.25
CA VAL A 61 -12.62 15.66 0.17
C VAL A 61 -11.77 15.42 1.42
N GLU A 62 -10.76 16.25 1.63
CA GLU A 62 -9.98 16.23 2.87
C GLU A 62 -10.53 17.29 3.83
N GLU A 63 -10.79 16.88 5.06
CA GLU A 63 -11.30 17.72 6.14
C GLU A 63 -10.31 17.72 7.31
N VAL A 64 -10.21 18.86 7.99
CA VAL A 64 -9.38 19.03 9.19
C VAL A 64 -10.27 19.53 10.32
N GLN A 65 -10.35 18.75 11.39
CA GLN A 65 -11.10 19.12 12.59
C GLN A 65 -10.25 18.80 13.82
N ASN A 66 -10.02 19.80 14.69
CA ASN A 66 -9.19 19.67 15.89
C ASN A 66 -7.81 19.03 15.61
N ASP A 67 -7.13 19.52 14.57
CA ASP A 67 -5.85 19.01 14.06
C ASP A 67 -5.86 17.54 13.57
N ILE A 68 -7.03 16.92 13.49
CA ILE A 68 -7.20 15.58 12.93
C ILE A 68 -7.60 15.71 11.46
N ARG A 69 -6.77 15.13 10.58
CA ARG A 69 -7.03 15.04 9.14
C ARG A 69 -7.88 13.81 8.85
N THR A 70 -8.94 13.98 8.07
CA THR A 70 -9.78 12.89 7.58
C THR A 70 -10.09 13.06 6.10
N ILE A 71 -10.34 11.95 5.41
CA ILE A 71 -10.86 11.96 4.04
C ILE A 71 -12.30 11.47 4.10
N VAL A 72 -13.22 12.31 3.64
CA VAL A 72 -14.66 12.06 3.72
C VAL A 72 -15.20 11.92 2.31
N GLY A 73 -15.87 10.81 2.04
CA GLY A 73 -16.59 10.57 0.79
C GLY A 73 -17.96 9.96 1.04
N THR A 74 -18.74 9.77 -0.01
CA THR A 74 -20.10 9.22 0.03
C THR A 74 -20.20 8.00 -0.85
N VAL A 75 -20.85 6.94 -0.36
CA VAL A 75 -21.13 5.70 -1.09
C VAL A 75 -22.56 5.27 -0.79
N GLY A 76 -23.40 5.12 -1.82
CA GLY A 76 -24.81 4.72 -1.66
C GLY A 76 -25.61 5.68 -0.78
N GLY A 77 -25.24 6.97 -0.77
CA GLY A 77 -25.82 7.99 0.10
C GLY A 77 -25.34 7.97 1.56
N GLN A 78 -24.44 7.06 1.93
CA GLN A 78 -23.85 6.98 3.28
C GLN A 78 -22.45 7.59 3.29
N GLN A 79 -22.11 8.29 4.37
CA GLN A 79 -20.78 8.88 4.55
C GLN A 79 -19.76 7.80 4.90
N VAL A 80 -18.58 7.86 4.28
CA VAL A 80 -17.42 7.01 4.55
C VAL A 80 -16.27 7.91 4.98
N ILE A 81 -15.77 7.72 6.20
CA ILE A 81 -14.74 8.57 6.81
C ILE A 81 -13.44 7.79 6.95
N ILE A 82 -12.36 8.26 6.36
CA ILE A 82 -11.03 7.66 6.47
C ILE A 82 -10.17 8.56 7.34
N SER A 83 -9.79 8.08 8.52
CA SER A 83 -8.73 8.64 9.37
C SER A 83 -7.55 7.67 9.45
N GLU A 84 -6.41 8.13 10.00
CA GLU A 84 -5.32 7.21 10.34
C GLU A 84 -5.81 6.06 11.24
N GLN A 85 -6.61 6.37 12.28
CA GLN A 85 -7.16 5.34 13.16
C GLN A 85 -8.04 4.32 12.41
N THR A 86 -8.89 4.81 11.49
CA THR A 86 -9.75 3.94 10.68
C THR A 86 -8.90 2.98 9.84
N LEU A 87 -7.89 3.51 9.14
CA LEU A 87 -6.99 2.68 8.33
C LEU A 87 -6.22 1.67 9.18
N ARG A 88 -5.70 2.09 10.34
CA ARG A 88 -4.98 1.21 11.24
C ARG A 88 -5.82 0.03 11.70
N ASN A 89 -7.05 0.29 12.12
CA ASN A 89 -7.99 -0.73 12.59
C ASN A 89 -8.40 -1.66 11.44
N VAL A 90 -8.84 -1.09 10.32
CA VAL A 90 -9.36 -1.86 9.18
C VAL A 90 -8.27 -2.70 8.51
N LEU A 91 -7.05 -2.17 8.41
CA LEU A 91 -5.91 -2.84 7.78
C LEU A 91 -5.06 -3.65 8.77
N GLN A 92 -5.43 -3.65 10.06
CA GLN A 92 -4.74 -4.36 11.14
C GLN A 92 -3.25 -4.02 11.23
N LEU A 93 -2.91 -2.74 11.02
CA LEU A 93 -1.53 -2.28 11.07
C LEU A 93 -1.10 -2.14 12.53
N GLY A 94 -0.05 -2.88 12.91
CA GLY A 94 0.44 -2.92 14.30
C GLY A 94 1.32 -1.74 14.72
N ASN A 95 1.24 -0.59 14.04
CA ASN A 95 2.05 0.59 14.35
C ASN A 95 1.39 1.51 15.39
N ASP A 96 2.19 2.36 16.03
CA ASP A 96 1.73 3.43 16.92
C ASP A 96 1.50 4.76 16.16
N GLU A 97 0.75 5.69 16.75
CA GLU A 97 0.50 7.01 16.19
C GLU A 97 1.72 7.94 16.31
N CYS A 98 2.56 7.72 17.31
CA CYS A 98 3.80 8.44 17.55
C CYS A 98 4.98 7.86 16.78
N ASP A 99 4.80 6.71 16.10
CA ASP A 99 5.85 6.11 15.29
C ASP A 99 6.28 7.07 14.16
N ILE A 100 7.58 7.02 13.85
CA ILE A 100 8.18 7.85 12.81
C ILE A 100 7.64 7.48 11.42
N THR A 101 7.56 8.46 10.52
CA THR A 101 7.10 8.27 9.14
C THR A 101 8.21 8.37 8.10
N GLU A 102 9.37 8.88 8.51
CA GLU A 102 10.53 9.11 7.67
C GLU A 102 11.77 8.70 8.45
N LEU A 103 12.69 8.03 7.76
CA LEU A 103 14.00 7.64 8.28
C LEU A 103 15.06 8.51 7.58
N PRO A 104 16.20 8.82 8.23
CA PRO A 104 17.24 9.64 7.62
C PRO A 104 17.73 9.05 6.29
N ASP A 105 17.89 9.89 5.27
CA ASP A 105 18.25 9.45 3.92
C ASP A 105 19.61 8.71 3.90
N ASP A 106 20.58 9.19 4.67
CA ASP A 106 21.90 8.56 4.84
C ASP A 106 21.79 7.16 5.47
N GLU A 107 20.98 7.01 6.52
CA GLU A 107 20.72 5.69 7.12
C GLU A 107 20.03 4.73 6.14
N ILE A 108 19.09 5.22 5.33
CA ILE A 108 18.46 4.40 4.28
C ILE A 108 19.49 3.97 3.25
N LEU A 109 20.32 4.89 2.75
CA LEU A 109 21.34 4.58 1.74
C LEU A 109 22.34 3.54 2.27
N ASP A 110 22.86 3.74 3.48
CA ASP A 110 23.76 2.80 4.15
C ASP A 110 23.11 1.44 4.38
N PHE A 111 21.84 1.42 4.77
CA PHE A 111 21.08 0.18 4.95
C PHE A 111 20.99 -0.60 3.63
N PHE A 112 20.61 0.06 2.54
CA PHE A 112 20.47 -0.56 1.23
C PHE A 112 21.82 -1.06 0.68
N GLN A 113 22.90 -0.30 0.87
CA GLN A 113 24.23 -0.68 0.45
C GLN A 113 24.78 -1.87 1.25
N ASN A 114 24.75 -1.76 2.58
CA ASN A 114 25.50 -2.66 3.45
C ASN A 114 24.70 -3.92 3.86
N PHE A 115 23.37 -3.85 3.91
CA PHE A 115 22.53 -4.97 4.37
C PHE A 115 21.74 -5.64 3.23
N LEU A 116 21.29 -4.87 2.23
CA LEU A 116 20.53 -5.42 1.10
C LEU A 116 21.38 -5.75 -0.12
N GLY A 117 22.70 -5.47 -0.05
CA GLY A 117 23.64 -5.76 -1.14
C GLY A 117 23.28 -5.01 -2.42
N TYR A 118 22.84 -3.75 -2.30
CA TYR A 118 22.53 -2.92 -3.47
C TYR A 118 23.76 -2.76 -4.35
N THR A 119 23.59 -3.04 -5.65
CA THR A 119 24.69 -3.06 -6.61
C THR A 119 24.89 -1.73 -7.35
N GLY A 120 26.14 -1.36 -7.60
CA GLY A 120 26.52 -0.10 -8.25
C GLY A 120 26.66 1.07 -7.27
N GLY A 121 26.84 2.28 -7.82
CA GLY A 121 26.96 3.49 -6.99
C GLY A 121 25.64 3.86 -6.31
N MET A 122 25.72 4.37 -5.07
CA MET A 122 24.53 4.86 -4.36
C MET A 122 23.87 6.01 -5.12
N PRO A 123 22.55 5.93 -5.36
CA PRO A 123 21.84 6.97 -6.07
C PRO A 123 21.71 8.23 -5.21
N ARG A 124 21.78 9.40 -5.84
CA ARG A 124 21.57 10.69 -5.14
C ARG A 124 20.11 10.97 -4.75
N ARG A 125 19.14 10.20 -5.27
CA ARG A 125 17.71 10.52 -5.13
C ARG A 125 16.82 9.33 -4.84
N GLN A 126 16.89 8.25 -5.62
CA GLN A 126 15.95 7.13 -5.51
C GLN A 126 16.66 5.79 -5.67
N ILE A 127 16.35 4.87 -4.76
CA ILE A 127 16.79 3.47 -4.83
C ILE A 127 16.15 2.79 -6.04
N LEU A 128 16.98 2.15 -6.86
CA LEU A 128 16.51 1.33 -7.98
C LEU A 128 16.26 -0.11 -7.55
N LYS A 129 15.01 -0.57 -7.66
CA LYS A 129 14.60 -1.94 -7.33
C LYS A 129 15.41 -3.01 -8.08
N GLY A 130 15.81 -2.73 -9.31
CA GLY A 130 16.59 -3.65 -10.15
C GLY A 130 18.03 -3.89 -9.68
N LYS A 131 18.53 -3.09 -8.74
CA LYS A 131 19.89 -3.22 -8.18
C LYS A 131 19.95 -4.06 -6.91
N LEU A 132 18.80 -4.52 -6.41
CA LEU A 132 18.67 -5.39 -5.25
C LEU A 132 18.85 -6.88 -5.64
N GLY A 133 19.41 -7.67 -4.72
CA GLY A 133 19.36 -9.14 -4.83
C GLY A 133 17.92 -9.64 -4.90
N SER A 134 17.70 -10.79 -5.54
CA SER A 134 16.37 -11.33 -5.87
C SER A 134 15.40 -11.39 -4.67
N LYS A 135 15.89 -11.78 -3.49
CA LYS A 135 15.11 -11.84 -2.24
C LYS A 135 14.57 -10.47 -1.81
N TRP A 136 15.41 -9.44 -1.85
CA TRP A 136 15.04 -8.08 -1.45
C TRP A 136 14.24 -7.38 -2.54
N LYS A 137 14.53 -7.68 -3.81
CA LYS A 137 13.73 -7.28 -4.97
C LYS A 137 12.29 -7.78 -4.83
N LEU A 138 12.09 -9.02 -4.36
CA LEU A 138 10.75 -9.57 -4.07
C LEU A 138 10.02 -8.78 -2.99
N LEU A 139 10.67 -8.52 -1.85
CA LEU A 139 10.06 -7.72 -0.77
C LEU A 139 9.66 -6.32 -1.27
N ALA A 140 10.58 -5.63 -1.94
CA ALA A 140 10.33 -4.31 -2.51
C ALA A 140 9.17 -4.32 -3.51
N HIS A 141 9.11 -5.34 -4.36
CA HIS A 141 8.04 -5.53 -5.33
C HIS A 141 6.68 -5.79 -4.64
N ILE A 142 6.62 -6.65 -3.61
CA ILE A 142 5.39 -6.87 -2.83
C ILE A 142 4.88 -5.54 -2.24
N LEU A 143 5.73 -4.79 -1.54
CA LEU A 143 5.33 -3.53 -0.90
C LEU A 143 4.91 -2.48 -1.94
N GLN A 144 5.67 -2.34 -3.02
CA GLN A 144 5.37 -1.38 -4.09
C GLN A 144 3.99 -1.62 -4.73
N HIS A 145 3.62 -2.88 -4.99
CA HIS A 145 2.36 -3.20 -5.66
C HIS A 145 1.18 -3.32 -4.70
N CYS A 146 1.40 -3.67 -3.44
CA CYS A 146 0.31 -3.96 -2.51
C CYS A 146 -0.06 -2.78 -1.61
N ILE A 147 0.90 -1.98 -1.15
CA ILE A 147 0.68 -0.96 -0.11
C ILE A 147 1.20 0.44 -0.46
N SER A 148 2.11 0.57 -1.43
CA SER A 148 2.69 1.87 -1.80
C SER A 148 1.73 2.74 -2.63
N ASN A 149 1.87 4.06 -2.50
CA ASN A 149 1.02 5.07 -3.14
C ASN A 149 1.39 5.38 -4.60
N ARG A 150 2.31 4.60 -5.20
CA ARG A 150 2.73 4.63 -6.61
C ARG A 150 2.95 6.04 -7.17
N ARG A 151 3.87 6.80 -6.56
CA ARG A 151 4.28 8.14 -7.06
C ARG A 151 5.47 8.15 -8.02
N SER A 152 6.26 7.08 -8.03
CA SER A 152 7.47 6.94 -8.84
C SER A 152 7.29 5.92 -9.96
N GLY A 153 8.23 5.90 -10.92
CA GLY A 153 8.28 4.88 -11.95
C GLY A 153 8.43 3.46 -11.35
N TRP A 154 8.09 2.43 -12.14
CA TRP A 154 8.11 1.03 -11.68
C TRP A 154 9.47 0.53 -11.16
N PHE A 155 10.55 1.18 -11.58
CA PHE A 155 11.92 0.82 -11.23
C PHE A 155 12.44 1.52 -9.98
N GLU A 156 11.83 2.63 -9.59
CA GLU A 156 12.29 3.49 -8.50
C GLU A 156 11.41 3.26 -7.28
N LEU A 157 12.03 3.05 -6.12
CA LEU A 157 11.31 2.90 -4.87
C LEU A 157 11.03 4.30 -4.28
N PRO A 158 9.76 4.65 -3.99
CA PRO A 158 9.44 5.85 -3.23
C PRO A 158 10.09 5.81 -1.84
N LEU A 159 10.42 6.98 -1.28
CA LEU A 159 11.01 7.10 0.06
C LEU A 159 10.19 6.35 1.12
N GLY A 160 8.87 6.50 1.12
CA GLY A 160 8.01 5.75 2.05
C GLY A 160 8.14 4.23 1.89
N THR A 161 8.38 3.72 0.68
CA THR A 161 8.61 2.27 0.46
C THR A 161 10.00 1.83 0.93
N THR A 162 11.04 2.64 0.74
CA THR A 162 12.38 2.33 1.27
C THR A 162 12.40 2.35 2.80
N SER A 163 11.72 3.31 3.43
CA SER A 163 11.58 3.36 4.88
C SER A 163 10.76 2.18 5.42
N MET A 164 9.69 1.76 4.73
CA MET A 164 8.96 0.53 5.09
C MET A 164 9.84 -0.72 5.03
N ILE A 165 10.68 -0.87 3.99
CA ILE A 165 11.60 -2.01 3.87
C ILE A 165 12.59 -2.02 5.04
N MET A 166 13.22 -0.88 5.31
CA MET A 166 14.16 -0.73 6.41
C MET A 166 13.50 -1.03 7.75
N SER A 167 12.33 -0.46 8.02
CA SER A 167 11.60 -0.70 9.26
C SER A 167 11.23 -2.16 9.47
N LEU A 168 10.71 -2.83 8.45
CA LEU A 168 10.38 -4.25 8.55
C LEU A 168 11.61 -5.09 8.91
N LEU A 169 12.73 -4.86 8.22
CA LEU A 169 13.92 -5.70 8.37
C LEU A 169 14.72 -5.39 9.64
N MET A 170 14.73 -4.13 10.07
CA MET A 170 15.42 -3.68 11.28
C MET A 170 14.53 -3.70 12.51
N SER A 171 13.24 -4.01 12.36
CA SER A 171 12.22 -3.92 13.43
C SER A 171 12.17 -2.53 14.08
N THR A 172 12.39 -1.47 13.31
CA THR A 172 12.26 -0.09 13.82
C THR A 172 10.79 0.34 13.83
N PRO A 173 10.33 1.04 14.88
CA PRO A 173 8.97 1.58 14.91
C PRO A 173 8.72 2.49 13.70
N PHE A 174 7.59 2.30 13.02
CA PHE A 174 7.28 3.02 11.78
C PHE A 174 5.79 3.11 11.53
N ASN A 175 5.31 4.31 11.25
CA ASN A 175 3.90 4.56 11.02
C ASN A 175 3.50 4.27 9.56
N PHE A 176 3.30 2.99 9.25
CA PHE A 176 2.79 2.52 7.96
C PHE A 176 1.46 3.16 7.58
N THR A 177 0.59 3.35 8.59
CA THR A 177 -0.73 3.96 8.44
C THR A 177 -0.64 5.35 7.82
N ARG A 178 0.23 6.21 8.34
CA ARG A 178 0.38 7.59 7.87
C ARG A 178 0.98 7.68 6.48
N VAL A 179 1.87 6.76 6.09
CA VAL A 179 2.37 6.69 4.71
C VAL A 179 1.24 6.40 3.72
N ILE A 180 0.34 5.45 4.05
CA ILE A 180 -0.83 5.11 3.23
C ILE A 180 -1.79 6.31 3.17
N PHE A 181 -2.11 6.90 4.33
CA PHE A 181 -3.01 8.05 4.45
C PHE A 181 -2.52 9.25 3.65
N ASN A 182 -1.23 9.62 3.76
CA ASN A 182 -0.63 10.69 2.96
C ASN A 182 -0.68 10.40 1.46
N GLY A 183 -0.59 9.11 1.07
CA GLY A 183 -0.88 8.66 -0.29
C GLY A 183 -2.30 9.02 -0.74
N MET A 184 -3.30 8.62 0.05
CA MET A 184 -4.73 8.89 -0.22
C MET A 184 -5.02 10.40 -0.28
N SER A 185 -4.51 11.17 0.68
CA SER A 185 -4.68 12.62 0.74
C SER A 185 -4.14 13.30 -0.52
N THR A 186 -2.94 12.93 -0.98
CA THR A 186 -2.40 13.49 -2.23
C THR A 186 -3.24 13.11 -3.45
N ASN A 187 -3.88 11.94 -3.47
CA ASN A 187 -4.85 11.58 -4.52
C ASN A 187 -6.11 12.46 -4.49
N VAL A 188 -6.57 12.86 -3.29
CA VAL A 188 -7.67 13.82 -3.13
C VAL A 188 -7.30 15.18 -3.73
N ILE A 189 -6.10 15.67 -3.39
CA ILE A 189 -5.58 16.99 -3.83
C ILE A 189 -5.22 17.01 -5.33
N ALA A 190 -5.00 15.86 -5.96
CA ALA A 190 -4.62 15.74 -7.38
C ALA A 190 -5.68 16.26 -8.38
N GLY A 191 -6.90 16.56 -7.93
CA GLY A 191 -7.95 17.13 -8.78
C GLY A 191 -8.30 16.24 -9.96
N SER A 192 -8.15 16.75 -11.19
CA SER A 192 -8.43 16.00 -12.43
C SER A 192 -7.47 14.85 -12.71
N LYS A 193 -6.34 14.75 -11.99
CA LYS A 193 -5.39 13.63 -12.06
C LYS A 193 -5.67 12.54 -11.03
N LYS A 194 -6.75 12.67 -10.25
CA LYS A 194 -7.21 11.65 -9.32
C LYS A 194 -7.49 10.35 -10.08
N PHE A 195 -7.15 9.22 -9.47
CA PHE A 195 -7.47 7.89 -9.98
C PHE A 195 -8.04 7.03 -8.86
N LEU A 196 -8.48 5.81 -9.18
CA LEU A 196 -8.95 4.85 -8.19
C LEU A 196 -7.79 4.27 -7.38
N MET A 197 -7.36 5.02 -6.38
CA MET A 197 -6.30 4.65 -5.45
C MET A 197 -6.84 3.66 -4.40
N TYR A 198 -5.99 2.71 -4.01
CA TYR A 198 -6.26 1.69 -2.99
C TYR A 198 -7.65 1.03 -3.00
N PRO A 199 -8.13 0.49 -4.14
CA PRO A 199 -9.46 -0.11 -4.23
C PRO A 199 -9.76 -1.18 -3.16
N ARG A 200 -8.79 -2.00 -2.74
CA ARG A 200 -8.99 -2.97 -1.64
C ARG A 200 -9.20 -2.28 -0.31
N PHE A 201 -8.40 -1.26 -0.01
CA PHE A 201 -8.49 -0.59 1.29
C PHE A 201 -9.79 0.20 1.39
N ILE A 202 -10.19 0.90 0.32
CA ILE A 202 -11.49 1.59 0.28
C ILE A 202 -12.65 0.60 0.49
N GLN A 203 -12.65 -0.53 -0.22
CA GLN A 203 -13.69 -1.53 -0.03
C GLN A 203 -13.70 -2.12 1.39
N LEU A 204 -12.53 -2.36 1.99
CA LEU A 204 -12.45 -2.84 3.38
C LEU A 204 -13.03 -1.80 4.37
N VAL A 205 -12.74 -0.51 4.16
CA VAL A 205 -13.30 0.55 5.00
C VAL A 205 -14.82 0.64 4.85
N ILE A 206 -15.33 0.59 3.61
CA ILE A 206 -16.79 0.59 3.37
C ILE A 206 -17.46 -0.59 4.08
N ASN A 207 -16.91 -1.80 3.91
CA ASN A 207 -17.44 -2.99 4.56
C ASN A 207 -17.40 -2.90 6.09
N HIS A 208 -16.39 -2.24 6.65
CA HIS A 208 -16.25 -2.06 8.09
C HIS A 208 -17.26 -1.05 8.67
N GLN A 209 -17.45 0.09 8.00
CA GLN A 209 -18.35 1.15 8.47
C GLN A 209 -19.82 0.85 8.17
N HIS A 210 -20.09 0.16 7.05
CA HIS A 210 -21.44 -0.11 6.55
C HIS A 210 -21.64 -1.60 6.25
N PRO A 211 -21.57 -2.50 7.25
CA PRO A 211 -21.60 -3.95 7.05
C PRO A 211 -22.90 -4.49 6.43
N TYR A 212 -23.99 -3.71 6.49
CA TYR A 212 -25.30 -4.08 5.95
C TYR A 212 -25.62 -3.42 4.60
N MET A 213 -24.72 -2.58 4.07
CA MET A 213 -24.90 -1.96 2.76
C MET A 213 -24.91 -3.05 1.68
N GLN A 214 -26.01 -3.12 0.91
CA GLN A 214 -26.08 -4.03 -0.23
C GLN A 214 -25.07 -3.58 -1.28
N PRO A 215 -24.18 -4.46 -1.74
CA PRO A 215 -23.19 -4.07 -2.74
C PRO A 215 -23.86 -3.77 -4.08
N PHE A 216 -23.36 -2.77 -4.80
CA PHE A 216 -23.90 -2.36 -6.08
C PHE A 216 -22.81 -2.01 -7.10
N GLY A 217 -23.18 -2.11 -8.38
CA GLY A 217 -22.28 -1.88 -9.49
C GLY A 217 -21.46 -3.10 -9.93
N GLU A 218 -20.69 -2.92 -11.00
CA GLU A 218 -19.85 -3.97 -11.57
C GLU A 218 -18.81 -4.48 -10.56
N LYS A 219 -18.73 -5.80 -10.42
CA LYS A 219 -17.65 -6.45 -9.67
C LYS A 219 -16.35 -6.29 -10.44
N ILE A 220 -15.32 -5.75 -9.77
CA ILE A 220 -13.98 -5.71 -10.39
C ILE A 220 -13.40 -7.12 -10.34
N HIS A 221 -13.52 -7.83 -11.46
CA HIS A 221 -12.85 -9.10 -11.67
C HIS A 221 -11.37 -8.84 -11.95
N GLY A 222 -10.47 -9.43 -11.16
CA GLY A 222 -9.06 -9.44 -11.50
C GLY A 222 -8.27 -8.17 -11.15
N LEU A 223 -8.40 -7.65 -9.92
CA LEU A 223 -7.17 -7.22 -9.24
C LEU A 223 -6.25 -8.46 -9.27
N LYS A 224 -5.35 -8.49 -10.26
CA LYS A 224 -4.63 -9.71 -10.62
C LYS A 224 -4.02 -10.25 -9.34
N HIS A 225 -4.19 -11.54 -9.10
CA HIS A 225 -3.34 -12.20 -8.14
C HIS A 225 -1.93 -12.11 -8.71
N HIS A 226 -1.11 -11.24 -8.12
CA HIS A 226 0.23 -11.06 -8.64
C HIS A 226 1.07 -12.21 -8.09
N ASP A 227 1.36 -13.20 -8.92
CA ASP A 227 2.40 -14.17 -8.58
C ASP A 227 3.75 -13.45 -8.65
N HIS A 228 4.09 -12.77 -7.55
CA HIS A 228 5.35 -12.06 -7.39
C HIS A 228 6.57 -12.97 -7.58
N LEU A 229 6.39 -14.30 -7.52
CA LEU A 229 7.46 -15.28 -7.77
C LEU A 229 7.75 -15.49 -9.26
N THR A 230 6.88 -15.00 -10.16
CA THR A 230 7.06 -15.12 -11.62
C THR A 230 7.55 -13.86 -12.30
N CYS A 231 7.69 -12.76 -11.56
CA CYS A 231 8.03 -11.44 -12.09
C CYS A 231 9.42 -10.95 -11.66
N LEU A 232 10.25 -11.84 -11.12
CA LEU A 232 11.60 -11.55 -10.64
C LEU A 232 12.67 -11.82 -11.68
#